data_AF-A0A414SKN6-F1
#
_entry.id   AF-A0A414SKN6-F1
#
_cell.length_a   1.000
_cell.length_b   1.000
_cell.length_c   1.000
_cell.angle_alpha   90.00
_cell.angle_beta   90.00
_cell.angle_gamma   90.00
#
_symmetry.space_group_name_H-M   'P 1'
#
loop_
_entity.id
_entity.type
_entity.pdbx_description
1 polymer ?
#
loop_
_entity_poly.entity_id
_entity_poly.type
_entity_poly.pdbx_seq_one_letter_code
_entity_poly.pdbx_strand_id
1 'polypeptide(L)'
;MADKEYVCAYNHCLHHGEKVKASEAVVIGNKKYHWDCAATKQEIAECASTYMEYMEDKTQYPLVMRILNTLVFKNQVPPEYILKQIKKSKLYYKSKPVHALYGLRRLFWEYEMKMG
;
A
#
# COMPACT_ATOMS: atom_id res chain seq x y z
N MET A 1 -17.97 -30.77 8.82
CA MET A 1 -18.68 -29.46 8.75
C MET A 1 -18.08 -28.70 7.59
N ALA A 2 -18.89 -28.14 6.69
CA ALA A 2 -18.37 -27.32 5.60
C ALA A 2 -17.72 -26.06 6.17
N ASP A 3 -16.54 -25.70 5.65
CA ASP A 3 -15.87 -24.48 6.04
C ASP A 3 -16.67 -23.26 5.56
N LYS A 4 -16.83 -22.25 6.43
CA LYS A 4 -17.64 -21.07 6.09
C LYS A 4 -16.85 -20.17 5.15
N GLU A 5 -17.47 -19.68 4.10
CA GLU A 5 -16.84 -18.77 3.14
C GLU A 5 -17.28 -17.33 3.35
N TYR A 6 -16.36 -16.39 3.13
CA TYR A 6 -16.60 -14.97 3.31
C TYR A 6 -16.08 -14.16 2.13
N VAL A 7 -16.72 -13.03 1.87
CA VAL A 7 -16.21 -12.05 0.90
C VAL A 7 -15.00 -11.35 1.52
N CYS A 8 -13.89 -11.30 0.78
CA CYS A 8 -12.72 -10.53 1.18
C CYS A 8 -13.11 -9.05 1.33
N ALA A 9 -12.79 -8.46 2.47
CA ALA A 9 -13.17 -7.09 2.80
C ALA A 9 -12.24 -6.03 2.19
N TYR A 10 -11.29 -6.42 1.34
CA TYR A 10 -10.38 -5.50 0.69
C TYR A 10 -10.94 -4.98 -0.63
N ASN A 11 -11.06 -3.65 -0.75
CA ASN A 11 -11.59 -3.02 -1.97
C ASN A 11 -10.71 -3.25 -3.20
N HIS A 12 -9.42 -3.53 -3.01
CA HIS A 12 -8.46 -3.85 -4.08
C HIS A 12 -8.11 -5.35 -4.11
N CYS A 13 -9.07 -6.21 -3.75
CA CYS A 13 -8.87 -7.66 -3.78
C CYS A 13 -8.44 -8.12 -5.19
N LEU A 14 -7.33 -8.85 -5.26
CA LEU A 14 -6.77 -9.36 -6.52
C LEU A 14 -7.43 -10.68 -6.97
N HIS A 15 -8.26 -11.29 -6.13
CA HIS A 15 -8.90 -12.60 -6.39
C HIS A 15 -10.27 -12.49 -7.05
N HIS A 16 -10.59 -11.36 -7.70
CA HIS A 16 -11.78 -11.21 -8.57
C HIS A 16 -13.13 -11.71 -8.02
N GLY A 17 -13.36 -11.60 -6.71
CA GLY A 17 -14.62 -12.00 -6.06
C GLY A 17 -14.63 -13.44 -5.52
N GLU A 18 -13.52 -14.16 -5.61
CA GLU A 18 -13.32 -15.41 -4.87
C GLU A 18 -13.51 -15.16 -3.38
N LYS A 19 -14.16 -16.12 -2.73
CA LYS A 19 -14.42 -16.07 -1.29
C LYS A 19 -13.26 -16.70 -0.56
N VAL A 20 -12.95 -16.15 0.60
CA VAL A 20 -11.97 -16.71 1.52
C VAL A 20 -12.65 -17.67 2.49
N LYS A 21 -12.09 -18.87 2.65
CA LYS A 21 -12.55 -19.83 3.65
C LYS A 21 -12.22 -19.35 5.07
N ALA A 22 -13.02 -19.72 6.06
CA ALA A 22 -12.82 -19.29 7.44
C ALA A 22 -11.47 -19.75 7.98
N SER A 23 -11.03 -20.96 7.60
CA SER A 23 -9.74 -21.53 8.02
C SER A 23 -8.52 -20.82 7.39
N GLU A 24 -8.69 -20.20 6.23
CA GLU A 24 -7.62 -19.54 5.45
C GLU A 24 -7.66 -18.00 5.58
N ALA A 25 -8.74 -17.45 6.15
CA ALA A 25 -8.95 -16.02 6.24
C ALA A 25 -8.06 -15.36 7.29
N VAL A 26 -7.37 -14.30 6.88
CA VAL A 26 -6.77 -13.36 7.83
C VAL A 26 -7.87 -12.45 8.38
N VAL A 27 -7.98 -12.41 9.71
CA VAL A 27 -8.99 -11.60 10.41
C VAL A 27 -8.34 -10.33 10.97
N ILE A 28 -8.83 -9.16 10.54
CA ILE A 28 -8.39 -7.86 11.08
C ILE A 28 -9.63 -7.13 11.61
N GLY A 29 -9.74 -7.03 12.94
CA GLY A 29 -10.97 -6.61 13.61
C GLY A 29 -12.10 -7.61 13.32
N ASN A 30 -13.22 -7.12 12.77
CA ASN A 30 -14.35 -7.97 12.37
C ASN A 30 -14.37 -8.29 10.86
N LYS A 31 -13.33 -7.92 10.13
CA LYS A 31 -13.22 -8.08 8.66
C LYS A 31 -12.30 -9.25 8.31
N LYS A 32 -12.61 -9.91 7.21
CA LYS A 32 -11.91 -11.11 6.72
C LYS A 32 -11.27 -10.84 5.37
N TYR A 33 -10.08 -11.38 5.15
CA TYR A 33 -9.24 -11.07 4.00
C TYR A 33 -8.55 -12.33 3.49
N HIS A 34 -8.26 -12.37 2.20
CA HIS A 34 -7.19 -13.23 1.69
C HIS A 34 -5.86 -12.81 2.33
N TRP A 35 -4.96 -13.77 2.53
CA TRP A 35 -3.68 -13.53 3.20
C TRP A 35 -2.84 -12.46 2.50
N ASP A 36 -2.73 -12.54 1.17
CA ASP A 36 -2.00 -11.57 0.33
C ASP A 36 -2.69 -10.19 0.35
N CYS A 37 -4.02 -10.13 0.30
CA CYS A 37 -4.77 -8.89 0.41
C CYS A 37 -4.55 -8.20 1.76
N ALA A 38 -4.46 -8.98 2.84
CA ALA A 38 -4.13 -8.47 4.16
C ALA A 38 -2.68 -7.96 4.23
N ALA A 39 -1.73 -8.70 3.65
CA ALA A 39 -0.32 -8.34 3.58
C ALA A 39 -0.12 -7.01 2.83
N THR A 40 -0.63 -6.90 1.59
CA THR A 40 -0.52 -5.66 0.80
C THR A 40 -1.17 -4.47 1.50
N LYS A 41 -2.32 -4.68 2.17
CA LYS A 41 -2.96 -3.63 2.97
C LYS A 41 -2.07 -3.16 4.11
N GLN A 42 -1.36 -4.06 4.79
CA GLN A 42 -0.44 -3.72 5.86
C GLN A 42 0.79 -2.97 5.32
N GLU A 43 1.38 -3.42 4.22
CA GLU A 43 2.54 -2.77 3.60
C GLU A 43 2.25 -1.34 3.16
N ILE A 44 1.08 -1.11 2.54
CA ILE A 44 0.62 0.24 2.18
C ILE A 44 0.42 1.09 3.44
N ALA A 45 -0.14 0.52 4.51
CA ALA A 45 -0.34 1.23 5.77
C ALA A 45 1.00 1.57 6.45
N GLU A 46 2.02 0.71 6.36
CA GLU A 46 3.38 1.00 6.83
C GLU A 46 4.01 2.15 6.03
N CYS A 47 3.87 2.13 4.69
CA CYS A 47 4.33 3.23 3.84
C CYS A 47 3.67 4.56 4.27
N ALA A 48 2.35 4.56 4.46
CA ALA A 48 1.61 5.74 4.88
C ALA A 48 2.07 6.22 6.26
N SER A 49 2.18 5.32 7.23
CA SER A 49 2.58 5.67 8.60
C SER A 49 3.99 6.24 8.64
N THR A 50 4.94 5.58 7.98
CA THR A 50 6.34 6.04 7.87
C THR A 50 6.42 7.41 7.20
N TYR A 51 5.68 7.62 6.11
CA TYR A 51 5.65 8.92 5.43
C TYR A 51 5.05 10.01 6.35
N MET A 52 3.96 9.68 7.04
CA MET A 52 3.26 10.61 7.91
C MET A 52 4.05 10.98 9.16
N GLU A 53 5.04 10.19 9.60
CA GLU A 53 6.00 10.60 10.64
C GLU A 53 6.77 11.87 10.25
N TYR A 54 7.03 12.07 8.95
CA TYR A 54 7.77 13.23 8.45
C TYR A 54 6.89 14.44 8.14
N MET A 55 5.57 14.26 8.20
CA MET A 55 4.56 15.28 7.95
C MET A 55 4.15 15.98 9.24
N GLU A 56 4.09 17.31 9.24
CA GLU A 56 3.46 18.06 10.34
C GLU A 56 1.93 17.94 10.27
N ASP A 57 1.35 18.19 9.10
CA ASP A 57 -0.08 18.09 8.87
C ASP A 57 -0.54 16.63 8.77
N LYS A 58 -1.05 16.10 9.89
CA LYS A 58 -1.57 14.72 9.96
C LYS A 58 -2.89 14.52 9.20
N THR A 59 -3.59 15.59 8.83
CA THR A 59 -4.86 15.49 8.09
C THR A 59 -4.68 14.99 6.67
N GLN A 60 -3.45 14.99 6.15
CA GLN A 60 -3.09 14.47 4.82
C GLN A 60 -3.13 12.94 4.71
N TYR A 61 -3.30 12.20 5.82
CA TYR A 61 -3.28 10.73 5.81
C TYR A 61 -4.20 10.10 4.73
N PRO A 62 -5.47 10.54 4.54
CA PRO A 62 -6.34 9.98 3.51
C PRO A 62 -5.83 10.24 2.09
N LEU A 63 -5.21 11.40 1.85
CA LEU A 63 -4.60 11.73 0.56
C LEU A 63 -3.39 10.82 0.29
N VAL A 64 -2.51 10.65 1.28
CA VAL A 64 -1.33 9.77 1.20
C VAL A 64 -1.76 8.34 0.88
N MET A 65 -2.77 7.81 1.59
CA MET A 65 -3.33 6.49 1.31
C MET A 65 -3.83 6.38 -0.14
N ARG A 66 -4.53 7.38 -0.65
CA ARG A 66 -5.01 7.38 -2.05
C ARG A 66 -3.85 7.33 -3.06
N ILE A 67 -2.80 8.11 -2.82
CA ILE A 67 -1.61 8.13 -3.69
C ILE A 67 -0.90 6.77 -3.65
N LEU A 68 -0.70 6.20 -2.47
CA LEU A 68 -0.03 4.89 -2.32
C LEU A 68 -0.83 3.77 -3.00
N ASN A 69 -2.15 3.73 -2.83
CA ASN A 69 -3.00 2.77 -3.55
C ASN A 69 -2.88 2.95 -5.07
N THR A 70 -2.77 4.19 -5.56
CA THR A 70 -2.56 4.46 -6.99
C THR A 70 -1.20 3.93 -7.46
N LEU A 71 -0.13 4.18 -6.69
CA LEU A 71 1.21 3.70 -7.03
C LEU A 71 1.26 2.16 -7.11
N VAL A 72 0.69 1.48 -6.11
CA VAL A 72 0.70 0.01 -6.04
C VAL A 72 -0.18 -0.59 -7.13
N PHE A 73 -1.47 -0.24 -7.17
CA PHE A 73 -2.42 -0.96 -8.03
C PHE A 73 -2.46 -0.45 -9.47
N LYS A 74 -2.35 0.86 -9.69
CA LYS A 74 -2.43 1.44 -11.04
C LYS A 74 -1.05 1.55 -11.69
N ASN A 75 -0.01 1.84 -10.92
CA ASN A 75 1.33 2.03 -11.46
C ASN A 75 2.26 0.83 -11.25
N GLN A 76 1.77 -0.22 -10.58
CA GLN A 76 2.50 -1.47 -10.38
C GLN A 76 3.86 -1.24 -9.71
N VAL A 77 3.93 -0.24 -8.83
CA VAL A 77 5.14 0.05 -8.03
C VAL A 77 5.06 -0.78 -6.75
N PRO A 78 6.03 -1.66 -6.46
CA PRO A 78 6.00 -2.50 -5.26
C PRO A 78 6.01 -1.68 -3.97
N PRO A 79 5.19 -2.05 -2.95
CA PRO A 79 5.20 -1.40 -1.65
C PRO A 79 6.59 -1.34 -0.99
N GLU A 80 7.43 -2.38 -1.15
CA GLU A 80 8.76 -2.39 -0.53
C GLU A 80 9.69 -1.33 -1.16
N TYR A 81 9.57 -1.12 -2.48
CA TYR A 81 10.29 -0.05 -3.17
C TYR A 81 9.85 1.32 -2.63
N ILE A 82 8.54 1.54 -2.51
CA ILE A 82 7.98 2.80 -2.01
C ILE A 82 8.49 3.08 -0.59
N LEU A 83 8.42 2.09 0.31
CA LEU A 83 8.91 2.19 1.68
C LEU A 83 10.40 2.54 1.73
N LYS A 84 11.22 1.87 0.91
CA LYS A 84 12.66 2.14 0.81
C LYS A 84 12.92 3.59 0.38
N GLN A 85 12.15 4.13 -0.55
CA GLN A 85 12.29 5.53 -0.99
C GLN A 85 11.81 6.54 0.05
N ILE A 86 10.73 6.23 0.78
CA ILE A 86 10.26 7.05 1.90
C ILE A 86 11.34 7.13 2.99
N LYS A 87 11.95 6.00 3.35
CA LYS A 87 13.03 5.95 4.36
C LYS A 87 14.31 6.67 3.90
N LYS A 88 14.67 6.60 2.61
CA LYS A 88 15.87 7.25 2.04
C LYS A 88 15.76 8.78 1.96
N SER A 89 14.59 9.31 1.61
CA SER A 89 14.44 10.74 1.27
C SER A 89 13.90 11.61 2.41
N LYS A 90 14.25 11.25 3.66
CA LYS A 90 13.76 11.88 4.92
C LYS A 90 13.84 13.41 4.96
N LEU A 91 14.85 14.02 4.32
CA LEU A 91 15.03 15.49 4.26
C LEU A 91 14.25 16.17 3.12
N TYR A 92 13.94 15.45 2.04
CA TYR A 92 13.21 15.99 0.88
C TYR A 92 11.71 16.17 1.18
N TYR A 93 11.13 15.28 1.99
CA TYR A 93 9.70 15.29 2.31
C TYR A 93 9.29 16.43 3.25
N LYS A 94 10.22 17.01 4.02
CA LYS A 94 9.96 18.18 4.88
C LYS A 94 9.64 19.46 4.09
N SER A 95 10.16 19.62 2.88
CA SER A 95 10.01 20.86 2.10
C SER A 95 8.98 20.77 0.97
N LYS A 96 8.66 19.58 0.46
CA LYS A 96 7.67 19.36 -0.63
C LYS A 96 6.90 18.06 -0.45
N PRO A 97 5.98 17.99 0.52
CA PRO A 97 5.42 16.73 0.97
C PRO A 97 4.62 15.98 -0.12
N VAL A 98 3.53 16.56 -0.63
CA VAL A 98 2.62 15.82 -1.52
C VAL A 98 3.27 15.48 -2.88
N HIS A 99 4.13 16.34 -3.41
CA HIS A 99 4.75 16.16 -4.73
C HIS A 99 5.78 15.02 -4.77
N ALA A 100 6.38 14.71 -3.62
CA ALA A 100 7.44 13.73 -3.56
C ALA A 100 6.93 12.29 -3.78
N LEU A 101 5.70 11.98 -3.32
CA LEU A 101 5.07 10.68 -3.59
C LEU A 101 4.73 10.52 -5.09
N TYR A 102 4.29 11.59 -5.77
CA TYR A 102 4.02 11.54 -7.21
C TYR A 102 5.28 11.28 -8.05
N GLY A 103 6.46 11.70 -7.57
CA GLY A 103 7.74 11.47 -8.23
C GLY A 103 8.20 10.00 -8.18
N LEU A 104 7.70 9.19 -7.25
CA LEU A 104 8.15 7.81 -7.05
C LEU A 104 7.89 6.92 -8.26
N ARG A 105 6.75 7.10 -8.95
CA ARG A 105 6.47 6.37 -10.19
C ARG A 105 7.59 6.57 -11.20
N ARG A 106 7.99 7.83 -11.44
CA ARG A 106 9.03 8.15 -12.43
C ARG A 106 10.37 7.53 -12.04
N LEU A 107 10.77 7.70 -10.78
CA LEU A 107 12.03 7.15 -10.25
C LEU A 107 12.10 5.62 -10.36
N PHE A 108 10.98 4.94 -10.13
CA PHE A 108 10.90 3.49 -10.27
C PHE A 108 11.18 3.03 -11.71
N TRP A 109 10.44 3.58 -12.68
CA TRP A 109 10.60 3.17 -14.08
C TRP A 109 11.95 3.60 -14.69
N GLU A 110 12.51 4.74 -14.27
CA GLU A 110 13.87 5.12 -14.68
C GLU A 110 14.95 4.16 -14.11
N TYR A 111 14.72 3.59 -12.93
CA TYR A 111 15.61 2.59 -12.35
C TYR A 111 15.47 1.24 -13.06
N GLU A 112 14.23 0.75 -13.23
CA GLU A 112 13.94 -0.51 -13.93
C GLU A 112 14.49 -0.50 -15.37
N MET A 113 14.26 0.58 -16.12
CA MET A 113 14.74 0.70 -17.51
C MET A 113 16.26 0.86 -17.66
N LYS A 114 17.00 1.12 -16.58
CA LYS A 114 18.47 1.16 -16.59
C LYS A 114 19.10 -0.17 -16.17
N MET A 115 18.33 -1.04 -15.54
CA MET A 115 18.79 -2.33 -15.00
C MET A 115 18.32 -3.53 -15.82
N GLY A 116 17.34 -3.34 -16.72
CA GLY A 116 16.93 -4.30 -17.74
C GLY A 116 17.63 -4.05 -19.07
#